data_AF-A0A2T7QA24-F1
#
_entry.id   AF-A0A2T7QA24-F1
#
_cell.length_a   1.000
_cell.length_b   1.000
_cell.length_c   1.000
_cell.angle_alpha   90.00
_cell.angle_beta   90.00
_cell.angle_gamma   90.00
#
_symmetry.space_group_name_H-M   'P 1'
#
loop_
_entity.id
_entity.type
_entity.pdbx_description
1 polymer ?
#
loop_
_entity_poly.entity_id
_entity_poly.type
_entity_poly.pdbx_seq_one_letter_code
_entity_poly.pdbx_strand_id
1 'polypeptide(L)'
;MRFSVKYLPTTLFSLKDSNATNSGAKSLFLPSPYAIKMAVLNQAITVGGDLEQLEEKKSKVFGFIRDAKISYYIQDNSFFSVNNSFVKILKPARDGGGFGQTVAFREYLFLSHALEIIFDIDSDEQKEYLKKYLHKINYFGKKGCFFQFVTYNDNPNEPNVTDFDAKRLLPGVLQEYDDFDSKCSFDRVNNFSSATTKRGKRVMLIPVQKANSSKSYSIYRK
;
A
#
# COMPACT_ATOMS: atom_id res chain seq x y z
N MET A 1 8.12 20.23 -1.58
CA MET A 1 8.75 19.77 -2.86
C MET A 1 8.21 18.39 -3.20
N ARG A 2 8.36 17.89 -4.44
CA ARG A 2 7.87 16.56 -4.81
C ARG A 2 8.94 15.73 -5.51
N PHE A 3 8.84 14.42 -5.36
CA PHE A 3 9.51 13.43 -6.21
C PHE A 3 8.63 12.19 -6.29
N SER A 4 8.90 11.31 -7.24
CA SER A 4 8.25 10.01 -7.31
C SER A 4 9.22 8.86 -7.51
N VAL A 5 8.69 7.67 -7.29
CA VAL A 5 9.32 6.41 -7.62
C VAL A 5 8.31 5.55 -8.37
N LYS A 6 8.79 4.89 -9.43
CA LYS A 6 8.00 3.94 -10.21
C LYS A 6 8.32 2.52 -9.76
N TYR A 7 7.27 1.75 -9.48
CA TYR A 7 7.36 0.33 -9.18
C TYR A 7 6.55 -0.49 -10.17
N LEU A 8 7.14 -1.56 -10.69
CA LEU A 8 6.43 -2.54 -11.51
C LEU A 8 6.01 -3.73 -10.63
N PRO A 9 4.72 -4.05 -10.50
CA PRO A 9 4.31 -5.30 -9.89
C PRO A 9 4.81 -6.47 -10.76
N THR A 10 5.60 -7.36 -10.17
CA THR A 10 6.18 -8.53 -10.88
C THR A 10 5.37 -9.81 -10.66
N THR A 11 4.39 -9.76 -9.75
CA THR A 11 3.43 -10.84 -9.51
C THR A 11 2.03 -10.27 -9.32
N LEU A 12 1.02 -11.16 -9.34
CA LEU A 12 -0.28 -10.78 -8.81
C LEU A 12 -0.17 -10.38 -7.35
N PHE A 13 -0.90 -9.35 -6.93
CA PHE A 13 -0.88 -8.85 -5.56
C PHE A 13 -2.27 -8.87 -4.92
N SER A 14 -2.30 -8.99 -3.59
CA SER A 14 -3.53 -9.01 -2.79
C SER A 14 -3.34 -8.18 -1.53
N LEU A 15 -3.76 -6.92 -1.58
CA LEU A 15 -3.60 -5.92 -0.55
C LEU A 15 -4.89 -5.79 0.24
N LYS A 16 -4.86 -6.14 1.53
CA LYS A 16 -6.09 -6.24 2.31
C LYS A 16 -6.53 -4.87 2.82
N ASP A 17 -7.80 -4.55 2.66
CA ASP A 17 -8.46 -3.47 3.42
C ASP A 17 -8.39 -3.74 4.94
N SER A 18 -8.23 -2.70 5.74
CA SER A 18 -8.05 -2.81 7.19
C SER A 18 -9.31 -3.30 7.92
N ASN A 19 -10.50 -3.05 7.38
CA ASN A 19 -11.77 -3.50 7.92
C ASN A 19 -12.12 -4.93 7.50
N ALA A 20 -11.35 -5.54 6.59
CA ALA A 20 -11.68 -6.84 6.02
C ALA A 20 -11.08 -8.03 6.80
N THR A 21 -11.86 -9.11 6.89
CA THR A 21 -11.43 -10.37 7.52
C THR A 21 -10.53 -11.19 6.58
N ASN A 22 -9.65 -12.02 7.13
CA ASN A 22 -8.74 -12.85 6.34
C ASN A 22 -9.46 -13.95 5.51
N SER A 23 -10.74 -14.23 5.79
CA SER A 23 -11.54 -15.24 5.07
C SER A 23 -12.27 -14.71 3.84
N GLY A 24 -12.48 -13.39 3.75
CA GLY A 24 -13.25 -12.80 2.65
C GLY A 24 -13.00 -11.31 2.55
N ALA A 25 -11.88 -10.96 1.91
CA ALA A 25 -11.49 -9.58 1.67
C ALA A 25 -11.29 -9.37 0.18
N LYS A 26 -11.85 -8.27 -0.34
CA LYS A 26 -11.41 -7.70 -1.62
C LYS A 26 -10.04 -7.05 -1.43
N SER A 27 -9.33 -6.88 -2.53
CA SER A 27 -8.02 -6.27 -2.54
C SER A 27 -8.10 -4.80 -2.92
N LEU A 28 -7.24 -4.01 -2.30
CA LEU A 28 -6.94 -2.66 -2.73
C LEU A 28 -6.22 -2.70 -4.08
N PHE A 29 -6.52 -1.73 -4.94
CA PHE A 29 -5.89 -1.58 -6.26
C PHE A 29 -4.47 -1.03 -6.15
N LEU A 30 -4.19 -0.30 -5.08
CA LEU A 30 -2.91 0.34 -4.83
C LEU A 30 -2.40 -0.09 -3.44
N PRO A 31 -1.08 -0.11 -3.21
CA PRO A 31 -0.56 -0.15 -1.83
C PRO A 31 -1.09 1.04 -1.05
N SER A 32 -1.48 0.85 0.22
CA SER A 32 -1.87 1.98 1.04
C SER A 32 -0.66 2.83 1.42
N PRO A 33 -0.82 4.15 1.66
CA PRO A 33 0.23 4.98 2.22
C PRO A 33 0.85 4.37 3.49
N TYR A 34 0.02 3.79 4.36
CA TYR A 34 0.48 3.03 5.53
C TYR A 34 1.43 1.89 5.14
N ALA A 35 1.05 1.06 4.15
CA ALA A 35 1.87 -0.08 3.72
C ALA A 35 3.22 0.37 3.11
N ILE A 36 3.24 1.50 2.40
CA ILE A 36 4.46 2.08 1.83
C ILE A 36 5.37 2.61 2.95
N LYS A 37 4.82 3.36 3.91
CA LYS A 37 5.55 3.88 5.07
C LYS A 37 6.12 2.75 5.92
N MET A 38 5.34 1.68 6.15
CA MET A 38 5.83 0.48 6.83
C MET A 38 6.92 -0.25 6.05
N ALA A 39 6.86 -0.26 4.70
CA ALA A 39 7.91 -0.85 3.89
C ALA A 39 9.22 -0.05 3.98
N VAL A 40 9.16 1.28 3.94
CA VAL A 40 10.31 2.17 4.19
C VAL A 40 10.89 1.92 5.58
N LEU A 41 10.03 1.89 6.61
CA LEU A 41 10.44 1.61 7.99
C LEU A 41 11.16 0.27 8.12
N ASN A 42 10.62 -0.78 7.50
CA ASN A 42 11.24 -2.10 7.50
C ASN A 42 12.62 -2.08 6.83
N GLN A 43 12.78 -1.38 5.70
CA GLN A 43 14.09 -1.27 5.04
C GLN A 43 15.09 -0.43 5.86
N ALA A 44 14.62 0.63 6.51
CA ALA A 44 15.44 1.45 7.41
C ALA A 44 16.01 0.62 8.58
N ILE A 45 15.18 -0.24 9.17
CA ILE A 45 15.63 -1.13 10.26
C ILE A 45 16.51 -2.25 9.73
N THR A 46 16.03 -3.02 8.75
CA THR A 46 16.68 -4.29 8.35
C THR A 46 17.92 -4.10 7.48
N VAL A 47 18.00 -3.00 6.71
CA VAL A 47 19.14 -2.70 5.84
C VAL A 47 19.91 -1.47 6.30
N GLY A 48 19.22 -0.47 6.85
CA GLY A 48 19.86 0.75 7.35
C GLY A 48 20.49 0.61 8.74
N GLY A 49 19.95 -0.26 9.59
CA GLY A 49 20.32 -0.34 11.00
C GLY A 49 19.76 0.82 11.85
N ASP A 50 18.75 1.54 11.34
CA ASP A 50 18.27 2.80 11.93
C ASP A 50 17.37 2.63 13.17
N LEU A 51 17.33 1.44 13.79
CA LEU A 51 16.38 1.15 14.88
C LEU A 51 16.53 2.13 16.04
N GLU A 52 17.75 2.37 16.51
CA GLU A 52 18.03 3.29 17.62
C GLU A 52 17.53 4.72 17.31
N GLN A 53 17.81 5.22 16.11
CA GLN A 53 17.39 6.56 15.66
C GLN A 53 15.87 6.67 15.53
N LEU A 54 15.19 5.58 15.13
CA LEU A 54 13.73 5.53 15.01
C LEU A 54 13.03 5.51 16.38
N GLU A 55 13.66 4.89 17.38
CA GLU A 55 13.16 4.80 18.76
C GLU A 55 13.30 6.11 19.55
N GLU A 56 14.17 7.02 19.10
CA GLU A 56 14.34 8.32 19.73
C GLU A 56 13.01 9.09 19.90
N LYS A 57 12.84 9.70 21.07
CA LYS A 57 11.68 10.55 21.33
C LYS A 57 11.71 11.75 20.38
N LYS A 58 10.66 11.90 19.57
CA LYS A 58 10.59 12.88 18.46
C LYS A 58 11.67 12.66 17.40
N SER A 59 11.99 11.39 17.12
CA SER A 59 12.87 10.99 16.02
C SER A 59 12.57 11.76 14.73
N LYS A 60 13.59 12.47 14.25
CA LYS A 60 13.52 13.23 13.00
C LYS A 60 13.33 12.29 11.81
N VAL A 61 14.07 11.18 11.79
CA VAL A 61 14.02 10.17 10.73
C VAL A 61 12.68 9.43 10.70
N PHE A 62 12.05 9.18 11.85
CA PHE A 62 10.68 8.69 11.88
C PHE A 62 9.70 9.73 11.33
N GLY A 63 9.89 11.01 11.67
CA GLY A 63 9.13 12.13 11.11
C GLY A 63 9.19 12.17 9.58
N PHE A 64 10.37 11.96 8.99
CA PHE A 64 10.54 11.87 7.53
C PHE A 64 9.65 10.81 6.88
N ILE A 65 9.44 9.66 7.52
CA ILE A 65 8.56 8.59 7.02
C ILE A 65 7.10 8.94 7.28
N ARG A 66 6.76 9.35 8.51
CA ARG A 66 5.39 9.63 8.96
C ARG A 66 4.74 10.75 8.15
N ASP A 67 5.46 11.85 7.97
CA ASP A 67 4.91 13.10 7.45
C ASP A 67 4.93 13.18 5.92
N ALA A 68 5.63 12.24 5.25
CA ALA A 68 5.60 12.14 3.81
C ALA A 68 4.16 11.89 3.32
N LYS A 69 3.62 12.83 2.52
CA LYS A 69 2.29 12.67 1.93
C LYS A 69 2.43 11.88 0.64
N ILE A 70 1.60 10.86 0.50
CA ILE A 70 1.67 9.92 -0.62
C ILE A 70 0.45 10.11 -1.51
N SER A 71 0.71 10.24 -2.81
CA SER A 71 -0.29 10.25 -3.88
C SER A 71 0.17 9.36 -5.03
N TYR A 72 -0.71 9.12 -6.01
CA TYR A 72 -0.45 8.16 -7.07
C TYR A 72 -0.75 8.73 -8.45
N TYR A 73 0.05 8.29 -9.41
CA TYR A 73 -0.24 8.43 -10.82
C TYR A 73 -0.30 7.06 -11.47
N ILE A 74 -1.43 6.78 -12.11
CA ILE A 74 -1.64 5.60 -12.96
C ILE A 74 -1.50 6.06 -14.41
N GLN A 75 -0.61 5.44 -15.18
CA GLN A 75 -0.36 5.80 -16.58
C GLN A 75 -1.58 5.52 -17.48
N ASP A 76 -1.81 6.36 -18.48
CA ASP A 76 -2.85 6.12 -19.50
C ASP A 76 -2.66 4.76 -20.20
N ASN A 77 -3.78 4.17 -20.65
CA ASN A 77 -3.86 2.80 -21.17
C ASN A 77 -3.51 1.69 -20.16
N SER A 78 -3.27 2.04 -18.89
CA SER A 78 -3.17 1.03 -17.83
C SER A 78 -4.50 0.34 -17.62
N PHE A 79 -4.43 -0.96 -17.42
CA PHE A 79 -5.53 -1.76 -16.91
C PHE A 79 -5.14 -2.57 -15.68
N PHE A 80 -6.15 -2.82 -14.85
CA PHE A 80 -6.13 -3.78 -13.77
C PHE A 80 -6.92 -5.02 -14.19
N SER A 81 -6.40 -6.21 -13.91
CA SER A 81 -7.18 -7.45 -13.94
C SER A 81 -7.32 -7.98 -12.52
N VAL A 82 -8.55 -8.02 -12.04
CA VAL A 82 -8.93 -8.49 -10.71
C VAL A 82 -9.43 -9.92 -10.84
N ASN A 83 -8.68 -10.88 -10.30
CA ASN A 83 -9.07 -12.29 -10.23
C ASN A 83 -9.83 -12.59 -8.92
N ASN A 84 -10.97 -13.24 -9.05
CA ASN A 84 -11.80 -13.72 -7.95
C ASN A 84 -11.60 -15.22 -7.77
N SER A 85 -11.07 -15.64 -6.63
CA SER A 85 -10.76 -17.04 -6.35
C SER A 85 -11.36 -17.53 -5.04
N PHE A 86 -12.01 -18.69 -5.09
CA PHE A 86 -12.41 -19.44 -3.90
C PHE A 86 -11.45 -20.60 -3.71
N VAL A 87 -10.71 -20.57 -2.60
CA VAL A 87 -9.68 -21.56 -2.29
C VAL A 87 -10.04 -22.32 -1.01
N LYS A 88 -9.76 -23.63 -0.98
CA LYS A 88 -9.81 -24.39 0.27
C LYS A 88 -8.56 -24.06 1.09
N ILE A 89 -8.77 -23.68 2.35
CA ILE A 89 -7.71 -23.41 3.32
C ILE A 89 -7.89 -24.28 4.56
N LEU A 90 -6.80 -24.50 5.27
CA LEU A 90 -6.81 -25.12 6.59
C LEU A 90 -6.87 -24.03 7.66
N LYS A 91 -7.78 -24.18 8.63
CA LYS A 91 -7.82 -23.36 9.85
C LYS A 91 -7.70 -24.27 11.07
N PRO A 92 -7.11 -23.80 12.19
CA PRO A 92 -7.12 -24.55 13.44
C PRO A 92 -8.55 -25.00 13.77
N ALA A 93 -8.72 -26.28 14.09
CA ALA A 93 -10.01 -26.80 14.53
C ALA A 93 -10.41 -26.14 15.86
N ARG A 94 -11.72 -25.91 16.05
CA ARG A 94 -12.23 -25.31 17.30
C ARG A 94 -12.08 -26.27 18.49
N ASP A 95 -12.23 -27.57 18.23
CA ASP A 95 -12.12 -28.65 19.21
C ASP A 95 -11.26 -29.78 18.63
N GLY A 96 -10.50 -30.48 19.49
CA GLY A 96 -9.88 -31.77 19.14
C GLY A 96 -8.48 -31.74 18.49
N GLY A 97 -7.81 -30.59 18.41
CA GLY A 97 -6.48 -30.49 17.81
C GLY A 97 -6.46 -30.68 16.28
N GLY A 98 -5.43 -30.16 15.61
CA GLY A 98 -5.30 -30.25 14.15
C GLY A 98 -6.04 -29.16 13.37
N PHE A 99 -6.31 -29.42 12.08
CA PHE A 99 -6.80 -28.42 11.12
C PHE A 99 -8.08 -28.88 10.41
N GLY A 100 -9.07 -28.00 10.35
CA GLY A 100 -10.29 -28.18 9.54
C GLY A 100 -10.20 -27.47 8.19
N GLN A 101 -10.81 -28.04 7.16
CA GLN A 101 -10.96 -27.39 5.85
C GLN A 101 -12.07 -26.34 5.89
N THR A 102 -11.82 -25.19 5.28
CA THR A 102 -12.83 -24.16 5.03
C THR A 102 -12.56 -23.48 3.70
N VAL A 103 -13.56 -22.81 3.15
CA VAL A 103 -13.42 -22.03 1.91
C VAL A 103 -13.09 -20.59 2.28
N ALA A 104 -12.08 -20.02 1.61
CA ALA A 104 -11.76 -18.61 1.70
C ALA A 104 -11.87 -17.96 0.33
N PHE A 105 -12.41 -16.74 0.33
CA PHE A 105 -12.36 -15.86 -0.84
C PHE A 105 -11.04 -15.09 -0.86
N ARG A 106 -10.41 -15.05 -2.04
CA ARG A 106 -9.16 -14.35 -2.31
C ARG A 106 -9.33 -13.54 -3.60
N GLU A 107 -8.95 -12.27 -3.52
CA GLU A 107 -8.85 -11.40 -4.69
C GLU A 107 -7.37 -11.11 -4.98
N TYR A 108 -6.98 -11.25 -6.24
CA TYR A 108 -5.62 -11.01 -6.72
C TYR A 108 -5.65 -10.04 -7.91
N LEU A 109 -4.76 -9.06 -7.92
CA LEU A 109 -4.71 -8.02 -8.92
C LEU A 109 -3.45 -8.12 -9.76
N PHE A 110 -3.62 -7.94 -11.05
CA PHE A 110 -2.58 -7.61 -12.00
C PHE A 110 -2.72 -6.12 -12.37
N LEU A 111 -1.61 -5.41 -12.44
CA LEU A 111 -1.54 -4.07 -13.02
C LEU A 111 -0.54 -4.10 -14.17
N SER A 112 -1.00 -3.66 -15.34
CA SER A 112 -0.26 -3.75 -16.61
C SER A 112 0.99 -2.86 -16.75
N HIS A 113 1.06 -1.76 -16.01
CA HIS A 113 2.14 -0.76 -16.11
C HIS A 113 2.74 -0.46 -14.74
N ALA A 114 3.89 0.22 -14.72
CA ALA A 114 4.47 0.67 -13.47
C ALA A 114 3.54 1.66 -12.75
N LEU A 115 3.38 1.47 -11.45
CA LEU A 115 2.71 2.41 -10.56
C LEU A 115 3.70 3.52 -10.18
N GLU A 116 3.31 4.77 -10.40
CA GLU A 116 4.07 5.91 -9.90
C GLU A 116 3.53 6.34 -8.53
N ILE A 117 4.39 6.29 -7.53
CA ILE A 117 4.11 6.71 -6.15
C ILE A 117 4.81 8.05 -5.95
N ILE A 118 4.03 9.08 -5.66
CA ILE A 118 4.47 10.47 -5.54
C ILE A 118 4.53 10.83 -4.05
N PHE A 119 5.62 11.47 -3.66
CA PHE A 119 5.89 11.90 -2.30
C PHE A 119 5.96 13.43 -2.26
N ASP A 120 5.05 14.06 -1.52
CA ASP A 120 5.21 15.44 -1.09
C ASP A 120 6.00 15.44 0.22
N ILE A 121 7.09 16.20 0.22
CA ILE A 121 8.06 16.27 1.31
C ILE A 121 8.44 17.72 1.62
N ASP A 122 8.97 17.93 2.82
CA ASP A 122 9.24 19.25 3.39
C ASP A 122 10.71 19.67 3.25
N SER A 123 11.65 18.74 3.02
CA SER A 123 13.08 19.05 2.88
C SER A 123 13.83 18.09 1.95
N ASP A 124 14.99 18.52 1.42
CA ASP A 124 15.88 17.66 0.64
C ASP A 124 16.47 16.52 1.48
N GLU A 125 16.71 16.75 2.77
CA GLU A 125 17.16 15.70 3.69
C GLU A 125 16.11 14.58 3.84
N GLN A 126 14.82 14.93 3.90
CA GLN A 126 13.73 13.94 3.87
C GLN A 126 13.74 13.17 2.54
N LYS A 127 13.99 13.85 1.42
CA LYS A 127 14.10 13.24 0.09
C LYS A 127 15.20 12.19 0.05
N GLU A 128 16.40 12.56 0.48
CA GLU A 128 17.57 11.70 0.50
C GLU A 128 17.35 10.49 1.41
N TYR A 129 16.79 10.72 2.60
CA TYR A 129 16.46 9.64 3.54
C TYR A 129 15.46 8.64 2.94
N LEU A 130 14.38 9.12 2.32
CA LEU A 130 13.41 8.24 1.67
C LEU A 130 14.03 7.50 0.46
N LYS A 131 14.81 8.20 -0.38
CA LYS A 131 15.49 7.59 -1.53
C LYS A 131 16.50 6.52 -1.10
N LYS A 132 17.14 6.65 0.07
CA LYS A 132 18.05 5.62 0.63
C LYS A 132 17.39 4.24 0.77
N TYR A 133 16.07 4.21 0.98
CA TYR A 133 15.33 2.97 1.28
C TYR A 133 14.30 2.57 0.24
N LEU A 134 13.70 3.51 -0.49
CA LEU A 134 12.65 3.20 -1.47
C LEU A 134 13.13 2.17 -2.51
N HIS A 135 14.29 2.36 -3.15
CA HIS A 135 14.81 1.43 -4.16
C HIS A 135 15.13 0.01 -3.63
N LYS A 136 15.11 -0.19 -2.31
CA LYS A 136 15.35 -1.48 -1.63
C LYS A 136 14.06 -2.23 -1.31
N ILE A 137 12.90 -1.62 -1.55
CA ILE A 137 11.60 -2.24 -1.29
C ILE A 137 11.26 -3.21 -2.43
N ASN A 138 10.96 -4.46 -2.05
CA ASN A 138 10.60 -5.53 -2.98
C ASN A 138 9.12 -5.96 -2.90
N TYR A 139 8.38 -5.48 -1.90
CA TYR A 139 6.96 -5.78 -1.73
C TYR A 139 6.26 -4.71 -0.89
N PHE A 140 4.94 -4.59 -1.08
CA PHE A 140 4.09 -3.76 -0.22
C PHE A 140 3.03 -4.61 0.47
N GLY A 141 2.80 -4.36 1.76
CA GLY A 141 1.81 -5.08 2.55
C GLY A 141 2.20 -6.54 2.78
N LYS A 142 1.62 -7.48 2.02
CA LYS A 142 1.91 -8.91 2.18
C LYS A 142 3.20 -9.28 1.45
N LYS A 143 4.00 -10.18 2.04
CA LYS A 143 5.29 -10.64 1.47
C LYS A 143 5.21 -11.22 0.05
N GLY A 144 4.05 -11.74 -0.37
CA GLY A 144 3.85 -12.26 -1.74
C GLY A 144 3.38 -11.23 -2.77
N CYS A 145 3.23 -9.96 -2.39
CA CYS A 145 2.85 -8.87 -3.29
C CYS A 145 4.11 -8.18 -3.82
N PHE A 146 4.82 -8.80 -4.76
CA PHE A 146 6.12 -8.29 -5.21
C PHE A 146 6.00 -7.08 -6.13
N PHE A 147 6.83 -6.08 -5.85
CA PHE A 147 6.98 -4.86 -6.63
C PHE A 147 8.46 -4.59 -6.82
N GLN A 148 8.88 -4.38 -8.06
CA GLN A 148 10.26 -4.08 -8.41
C GLN A 148 10.43 -2.59 -8.64
N PHE A 149 11.45 -2.00 -8.02
CA PHE A 149 11.87 -0.63 -8.31
C PHE A 149 12.26 -0.48 -9.78
N VAL A 150 11.79 0.59 -10.42
CA VAL A 150 12.11 0.91 -11.82
C VAL A 150 13.01 2.14 -11.88
N THR A 151 12.53 3.29 -11.39
CA THR A 151 13.27 4.55 -11.44
C THR A 151 12.73 5.56 -10.44
N TYR A 152 13.55 6.54 -10.10
CA TYR A 152 13.09 7.80 -9.52
C TYR A 152 12.71 8.80 -10.60
N ASN A 153 11.89 9.77 -10.23
CA ASN A 153 11.61 10.96 -11.03
C ASN A 153 11.51 12.18 -10.12
N ASP A 154 12.39 13.16 -10.33
CA ASP A 154 12.39 14.39 -9.54
C ASP A 154 11.35 15.43 -10.02
N ASN A 155 10.75 15.20 -11.20
CA ASN A 155 9.64 15.98 -11.75
C ASN A 155 8.43 15.06 -11.98
N PRO A 156 7.76 14.62 -10.89
CA PRO A 156 6.69 13.62 -10.96
C PRO A 156 5.51 14.09 -11.80
N ASN A 157 4.75 13.15 -12.34
CA ASN A 157 3.46 13.46 -12.96
C ASN A 157 2.48 14.04 -11.94
N GLU A 158 1.49 14.81 -12.41
CA GLU A 158 0.41 15.27 -11.53
C GLU A 158 -0.44 14.08 -11.07
N PRO A 159 -0.72 13.94 -9.76
CA PRO A 159 -1.51 12.82 -9.25
C PRO A 159 -2.88 12.74 -9.92
N ASN A 160 -3.29 11.53 -10.31
CA ASN A 160 -4.59 11.30 -10.93
C ASN A 160 -5.50 10.38 -10.10
N VAL A 161 -4.99 9.83 -9.01
CA VAL A 161 -5.80 9.25 -7.94
C VAL A 161 -6.07 10.37 -6.94
N THR A 162 -7.35 10.70 -6.75
CA THR A 162 -7.75 11.84 -5.92
C THR A 162 -8.45 11.37 -4.66
N ASP A 163 -8.52 12.21 -3.65
CA ASP A 163 -9.46 11.95 -2.55
C ASP A 163 -10.91 12.10 -3.05
N PHE A 164 -11.81 11.32 -2.46
CA PHE A 164 -13.22 11.41 -2.75
C PHE A 164 -13.79 12.74 -2.23
N ASP A 165 -14.43 13.48 -3.14
CA ASP A 165 -15.18 14.69 -2.82
C ASP A 165 -16.62 14.51 -3.29
N ALA A 166 -17.56 14.52 -2.34
CA ALA A 166 -18.99 14.40 -2.62
C ALA A 166 -19.53 15.54 -3.51
N LYS A 167 -18.84 16.69 -3.57
CA LYS A 167 -19.20 17.81 -4.45
C LYS A 167 -18.71 17.63 -5.89
N ARG A 168 -17.73 16.75 -6.11
CA ARG A 168 -17.11 16.49 -7.41
C ARG A 168 -17.14 15.00 -7.72
N LEU A 169 -18.29 14.53 -8.16
CA LEU A 169 -18.48 13.13 -8.54
C LEU A 169 -17.77 12.84 -9.88
N LEU A 170 -16.63 12.16 -9.78
CA LEU A 170 -15.87 11.68 -10.92
C LEU A 170 -16.03 10.15 -11.05
N PRO A 171 -16.06 9.59 -12.27
CA PRO A 171 -16.15 8.15 -12.46
C PRO A 171 -14.86 7.47 -12.00
N GLY A 172 -15.00 6.33 -11.34
CA GLY A 172 -13.86 5.55 -10.86
C GLY A 172 -14.23 4.51 -9.81
N VAL A 173 -13.20 3.91 -9.22
CA VAL A 173 -13.33 2.96 -8.11
C VAL A 173 -12.99 3.68 -6.81
N LEU A 174 -13.91 3.66 -5.85
CA LEU A 174 -13.69 4.20 -4.50
C LEU A 174 -13.19 3.10 -3.58
N GLN A 175 -12.07 3.35 -2.89
CA GLN A 175 -11.53 2.46 -1.85
C GLN A 175 -11.01 3.26 -0.66
N GLU A 176 -11.19 2.71 0.54
CA GLU A 176 -10.63 3.27 1.76
C GLU A 176 -9.18 2.81 1.92
N TYR A 177 -8.29 3.75 2.26
CA TYR A 177 -6.87 3.52 2.45
C TYR A 177 -6.43 4.03 3.82
N ASP A 178 -5.65 3.20 4.51
CA ASP A 178 -4.99 3.58 5.76
C ASP A 178 -3.74 4.44 5.50
N ASP A 179 -3.46 5.38 6.40
CA ASP A 179 -2.19 6.09 6.52
C ASP A 179 -1.78 6.24 8.00
N PHE A 180 -0.57 6.70 8.25
CA PHE A 180 -0.12 7.13 9.56
C PHE A 180 -0.91 8.37 9.99
N ASP A 181 -1.32 8.41 11.25
CA ASP A 181 -1.81 9.64 11.86
C ASP A 181 -0.65 10.64 12.05
N SER A 182 -0.92 11.94 12.00
CA SER A 182 0.12 12.97 12.19
C SER A 182 0.76 12.94 13.58
N LYS A 183 0.05 12.38 14.58
CA LYS A 183 0.56 12.15 15.94
C LYS A 183 1.05 10.72 16.15
N CYS A 184 1.21 9.94 15.07
CA CYS A 184 1.80 8.61 15.16
C CYS A 184 3.24 8.71 15.70
N SER A 185 3.61 7.75 16.53
CA SER A 185 4.96 7.56 17.08
C SER A 185 5.48 6.20 16.61
N PHE A 186 6.81 6.02 16.60
CA PHE A 186 7.42 4.74 16.26
C PHE A 186 6.89 3.59 17.11
N ASP A 187 6.79 3.82 18.43
CA ASP A 187 6.23 2.86 19.39
C ASP A 187 4.85 2.32 18.98
N ARG A 188 3.98 3.15 18.38
CA ARG A 188 2.64 2.74 17.94
C ARG A 188 2.63 1.91 16.66
N VAL A 189 3.70 1.88 15.89
CA VAL A 189 3.83 1.07 14.67
C VAL A 189 4.82 -0.09 14.85
N ASN A 190 5.47 -0.16 16.01
CA ASN A 190 6.32 -1.26 16.41
C ASN A 190 5.47 -2.48 16.79
N ASN A 191 5.62 -3.58 16.06
CA ASN A 191 4.90 -4.83 16.33
C ASN A 191 5.28 -5.49 17.67
N PHE A 192 6.39 -5.08 18.29
CA PHE A 192 6.83 -5.56 19.60
C PHE A 192 6.34 -4.69 20.76
N SER A 193 5.71 -3.55 20.48
CA SER A 193 5.12 -2.69 21.49
C SER A 193 3.70 -3.15 21.86
N SER A 194 3.28 -2.86 23.08
CA SER A 194 1.89 -3.00 23.53
C SER A 194 1.00 -1.83 23.10
N ALA A 195 1.58 -0.77 22.52
CA ALA A 195 0.84 0.41 22.10
C ALA A 195 -0.05 0.14 20.88
N THR A 196 -1.31 0.60 20.94
CA THR A 196 -2.24 0.46 19.82
C THR A 196 -1.92 1.45 18.70
N THR A 197 -1.76 0.93 17.47
CA THR A 197 -1.67 1.77 16.28
C THR A 197 -2.99 2.48 15.99
N LYS A 198 -2.97 3.81 15.94
CA LYS A 198 -4.06 4.60 15.33
C LYS A 198 -3.68 4.94 13.89
N ARG A 199 -4.59 4.67 12.96
CA ARG A 199 -4.40 4.91 11.52
C ARG A 199 -5.38 5.97 11.06
N GLY A 200 -4.88 6.91 10.27
CA GLY A 200 -5.74 7.80 9.49
C GLY A 200 -6.38 7.00 8.36
N LYS A 201 -7.58 7.42 7.95
CA LYS A 201 -8.30 6.81 6.83
C LYS A 201 -8.61 7.88 5.80
N ARG A 202 -8.48 7.53 4.53
CA ARG A 202 -8.89 8.37 3.40
C ARG A 202 -9.56 7.51 2.34
N VAL A 203 -10.64 8.01 1.78
CA VAL A 203 -11.31 7.37 0.64
C VAL A 203 -10.71 7.96 -0.63
N MET A 204 -10.04 7.14 -1.41
CA MET A 204 -9.46 7.55 -2.68
C MET A 204 -10.35 7.09 -3.83
N LEU A 205 -10.46 7.96 -4.85
CA LEU A 205 -11.03 7.66 -6.14
C LEU A 205 -9.93 7.31 -7.13
N ILE A 206 -9.99 6.08 -7.63
CA ILE A 206 -9.07 5.56 -8.63
C ILE A 206 -9.73 5.73 -10.00
N PRO A 207 -9.12 6.45 -10.96
CA PRO A 207 -9.75 6.85 -12.21
C PRO A 207 -9.77 5.70 -13.21
N VAL A 208 -10.43 4.59 -12.88
CA VAL A 208 -10.57 3.40 -13.73
C VAL A 208 -12.01 2.96 -13.81
N GLN A 209 -12.42 2.46 -14.97
CA GLN A 209 -13.77 1.99 -15.24
C GLN A 209 -13.78 0.51 -15.57
N LYS A 210 -14.82 -0.20 -15.15
CA LYS A 210 -14.98 -1.62 -15.47
C LYS A 210 -15.23 -1.79 -16.96
N ALA A 211 -14.29 -2.42 -17.66
CA ALA A 211 -14.38 -2.68 -19.09
C ALA A 211 -14.96 -4.07 -19.41
N ASN A 212 -14.69 -5.06 -18.56
CA ASN A 212 -15.22 -6.42 -18.72
C ASN A 212 -15.31 -7.12 -17.36
N SER A 213 -16.20 -8.11 -17.22
CA SER A 213 -16.26 -8.95 -16.04
C SER A 213 -16.91 -10.30 -16.32
N SER A 214 -16.47 -11.31 -15.58
CA SER A 214 -17.10 -12.62 -15.49
C SER A 214 -17.24 -13.05 -14.02
N LYS A 215 -17.64 -14.29 -13.79
CA LYS A 215 -17.64 -14.90 -12.44
C LYS A 215 -16.25 -14.87 -11.79
N SER A 216 -15.20 -15.09 -12.59
CA SER A 216 -13.85 -15.34 -12.07
C SER A 216 -12.90 -14.15 -12.18
N TYR A 217 -13.29 -13.09 -12.89
CA TYR A 217 -12.44 -11.89 -13.01
C TYR A 217 -13.21 -10.61 -13.36
N SER A 218 -12.57 -9.46 -13.19
CA SER A 218 -13.01 -8.16 -13.69
C SER A 218 -11.82 -7.37 -14.22
N ILE A 219 -11.98 -6.73 -15.38
CA ILE A 219 -10.98 -5.84 -15.97
C ILE A 219 -11.42 -4.40 -15.77
N TYR A 220 -10.54 -3.57 -15.24
CA TYR A 220 -10.71 -2.13 -15.10
C TYR A 220 -9.68 -1.42 -15.97
N ARG A 221 -10.10 -0.45 -16.79
CA ARG A 221 -9.22 0.34 -17.64
C ARG A 221 -9.22 1.79 -17.18
N LYS A 222 -8.05 2.41 -17.20
CA LYS A 222 -7.90 3.86 -17.14
C LYS A 222 -8.24 4.46 -18.50
#